data_AF-A0A0F6Z778-F1
#
_entry.id   AF-A0A0F6Z778-F1
#
_cell.length_a   1.000
_cell.length_b   1.000
_cell.length_c   1.000
_cell.angle_alpha   90.00
_cell.angle_beta   90.00
_cell.angle_gamma   90.00
#
_symmetry.space_group_name_H-M   'P 1'
#
loop_
_entity.id
_entity.type
_entity.pdbx_description
1 polymer ?
#
loop_
_entity_poly.entity_id
_entity_poly.type
_entity_poly.pdbx_seq_one_letter_code
_entity_poly.pdbx_strand_id
1 'polypeptide(L)'
;MVLVIAGIIHPLLPEYRWVLIHLFTLGAITNSIVVWSQHFTEKFLHLKLEESKRPAQLLKIRVLNVGIIVTIIGQMIGQWIVTSVGATIVGGALAWHAGSLAMQFRSAKRGQPFASAVIAYVASACCLPFGAFAGALLSKELSGHLQERVLLTHTVINFLGFVGFAALGSLSVLFAAIWRTKIRHNFTPWSVGIMAVSLPIIVTGILLNNGYVAATGLAAYVAAWLLAMAGWGKASISNLSFSTSTSTTAPLWLVGTLVWLAVQAVMHDGELYHVEVPTIALVIGFGAQLLIGVMSYLLPSTMGGGASAVRTGTHILNTAGLFRWTLINGGLAIWLLTDNSWLRVVVSLLSIGALAVFVILLPKAVRAQRGVITKKREPITPPEEPRLNQITAGISVLALILAAFGGLNPGVAPVASSNEDVYAVTITAGDMVFIPDVIEVPAGKSLEVTMVNEDDMVHDLKFANGVQTGRVAPGDEITVTVGDISEDMDGWCTIAGHRAQGMDLEVKVAAPN
;
A
#
# COMPACT_ATOMS: atom_id res chain seq x y z
N MET A 1 9.22 9.59 -12.96
CA MET A 1 9.08 11.03 -13.21
C MET A 1 7.62 11.44 -13.10
N VAL A 2 6.70 10.86 -13.88
CA VAL A 2 5.25 11.16 -13.80
C VAL A 2 4.70 11.06 -12.37
N LEU A 3 4.96 9.98 -11.63
CA LEU A 3 4.53 9.84 -10.23
C LEU A 3 5.02 10.97 -9.31
N VAL A 4 6.27 11.43 -9.49
CA VAL A 4 6.85 12.50 -8.66
C VAL A 4 6.19 13.83 -9.01
N ILE A 5 5.99 14.10 -10.30
CA ILE A 5 5.31 15.31 -10.77
C ILE A 5 3.87 15.32 -10.24
N ALA A 6 3.14 14.21 -10.41
CA ALA A 6 1.78 14.05 -9.90
C ALA A 6 1.70 14.27 -8.38
N GLY A 7 2.69 13.82 -7.62
CA GLY A 7 2.78 14.08 -6.18
C GLY A 7 2.97 15.56 -5.84
N ILE A 8 3.69 16.33 -6.66
CA ILE A 8 3.89 17.77 -6.48
C ILE A 8 2.61 18.55 -6.82
N ILE A 9 1.95 18.19 -7.92
CA ILE A 9 0.73 18.87 -8.39
C ILE A 9 -0.56 18.23 -7.85
N HIS A 10 -0.48 17.36 -6.84
CA HIS A 10 -1.63 16.61 -6.34
C HIS A 10 -2.84 17.45 -5.92
N PRO A 11 -2.70 18.71 -5.41
CA PRO A 11 -3.87 19.54 -5.11
C PRO A 11 -4.66 19.95 -6.36
N LEU A 12 -4.06 19.83 -7.55
CA LEU A 12 -4.69 20.16 -8.83
C LEU A 12 -5.24 18.92 -9.54
N LEU A 13 -5.05 17.73 -8.98
CA LEU A 13 -5.48 16.48 -9.61
C LEU A 13 -6.84 16.05 -9.04
N PRO A 14 -7.85 15.78 -9.89
CA PRO A 14 -9.07 15.14 -9.43
C PRO A 14 -8.73 13.76 -8.89
N GLU A 15 -9.37 13.36 -7.78
CA GLU A 15 -9.15 12.04 -7.16
C GLU A 15 -7.66 11.72 -6.95
N TYR A 16 -6.86 12.70 -6.49
CA TYR A 16 -5.40 12.59 -6.46
C TYR A 16 -4.89 11.33 -5.75
N ARG A 17 -5.60 10.85 -4.72
CA ARG A 17 -5.28 9.60 -4.01
C ARG A 17 -5.33 8.42 -4.97
N TRP A 18 -6.43 8.27 -5.70
CA TRP A 18 -6.61 7.22 -6.70
C TRP A 18 -5.51 7.30 -7.77
N VAL A 19 -5.23 8.51 -8.29
CA VAL A 19 -4.24 8.74 -9.34
C VAL A 19 -2.83 8.35 -8.86
N LEU A 20 -2.43 8.75 -7.66
CA LEU A 20 -1.11 8.43 -7.11
C LEU A 20 -0.96 6.93 -6.84
N ILE A 21 -1.99 6.29 -6.29
CA ILE A 21 -2.00 4.84 -6.07
C ILE A 21 -1.80 4.11 -7.40
N HIS A 22 -2.59 4.43 -8.42
CA HIS A 22 -2.54 3.73 -9.72
C HIS A 22 -1.31 4.07 -10.55
N LEU A 23 -0.82 5.32 -10.53
CA LEU A 23 0.47 5.66 -11.13
C LEU A 23 1.61 4.86 -10.51
N PHE A 24 1.54 4.57 -9.22
CA PHE A 24 2.54 3.75 -8.56
C PHE A 24 2.33 2.25 -8.81
N THR A 25 1.13 1.71 -8.60
CA THR A 25 0.85 0.28 -8.71
C THR A 25 0.84 -0.20 -10.17
N LEU A 26 0.15 0.50 -11.08
CA LEU A 26 0.18 0.19 -12.51
C LEU A 26 1.47 0.70 -13.16
N GLY A 27 1.88 1.94 -12.89
CA GLY A 27 3.05 2.52 -13.53
C GLY A 27 4.36 1.88 -13.07
N ALA A 28 4.67 1.90 -11.77
CA ALA A 28 5.96 1.43 -11.27
C ALA A 28 5.97 -0.08 -10.95
N ILE A 29 5.03 -0.57 -10.15
CA ILE A 29 5.01 -1.98 -9.71
C ILE A 29 4.72 -2.92 -10.90
N THR A 30 3.66 -2.68 -11.67
CA THR A 30 3.26 -3.61 -12.75
C THR A 30 4.33 -3.70 -13.84
N ASN A 31 4.90 -2.57 -14.28
CA ASN A 31 6.03 -2.59 -15.22
C ASN A 31 7.24 -3.33 -14.63
N SER A 32 7.56 -3.12 -13.34
CA SER A 32 8.65 -3.83 -12.69
C SER A 32 8.39 -5.34 -12.66
N ILE A 33 7.19 -5.77 -12.26
CA ILE A 33 6.81 -7.19 -12.24
C ILE A 33 6.98 -7.77 -13.65
N VAL A 34 6.42 -7.15 -14.68
CA VAL A 34 6.48 -7.66 -16.07
C VAL A 34 7.92 -7.78 -16.59
N VAL A 35 8.79 -6.81 -16.30
CA VAL A 35 10.19 -6.85 -16.76
C VAL A 35 10.99 -7.90 -15.98
N TRP A 36 10.87 -7.90 -14.65
CA TRP A 36 11.69 -8.74 -13.79
C TRP A 36 11.23 -10.19 -13.75
N SER A 37 9.93 -10.47 -13.79
CA SER A 37 9.41 -11.83 -13.87
C SER A 37 9.92 -12.54 -15.13
N GLN A 38 9.98 -11.82 -16.26
CA GLN A 38 10.51 -12.35 -17.50
C GLN A 38 12.03 -12.59 -17.42
N HIS A 39 12.78 -11.60 -16.94
CA HIS A 39 14.23 -11.74 -16.74
C HIS A 39 14.56 -12.93 -15.84
N PHE A 40 13.85 -13.07 -14.72
CA PHE A 40 14.03 -14.16 -13.79
C PHE A 40 13.57 -15.50 -14.33
N THR A 41 12.49 -15.54 -15.12
CA THR A 41 12.05 -16.78 -15.78
C THR A 41 13.14 -17.34 -16.67
N GLU A 42 13.77 -16.52 -17.52
CA GLU A 42 14.87 -16.96 -18.38
C GLU A 42 16.07 -17.44 -17.56
N LYS A 43 16.39 -16.73 -16.48
CA LYS A 43 17.52 -17.04 -15.60
C LYS A 43 17.29 -18.33 -14.80
N PHE A 44 16.11 -18.49 -14.22
CA PHE A 44 15.76 -19.59 -13.30
C PHE A 44 15.46 -20.89 -14.04
N LEU A 45 14.93 -20.81 -15.26
CA LEU A 45 14.71 -21.98 -16.10
C LEU A 45 15.93 -22.32 -16.96
N HIS A 46 16.98 -21.49 -16.94
CA HIS A 46 18.13 -21.57 -17.82
C HIS A 46 17.74 -21.64 -19.31
N LEU A 47 16.66 -20.94 -19.66
CA LEU A 47 16.08 -20.92 -21.00
C LEU A 47 15.95 -19.48 -21.47
N LYS A 48 16.94 -19.02 -22.24
CA LYS A 48 16.91 -17.69 -22.85
C LYS A 48 15.86 -17.67 -23.97
N LEU A 49 15.15 -16.56 -24.07
CA LEU A 49 14.30 -16.33 -25.22
C LEU A 49 15.12 -16.02 -26.46
N GLU A 50 14.70 -16.61 -27.57
CA GLU A 50 15.19 -16.31 -28.91
C GLU A 50 14.99 -14.82 -29.26
N GLU A 51 15.93 -14.27 -30.02
CA GLU A 51 15.89 -12.87 -30.45
C GLU A 51 14.62 -12.53 -31.25
N SER A 52 14.11 -13.49 -32.03
CA SER A 52 12.85 -13.37 -32.79
C SER A 52 11.64 -13.06 -31.90
N LYS A 53 11.67 -13.43 -30.62
CA LYS A 53 10.56 -13.23 -29.67
C LYS A 53 10.68 -11.91 -28.89
N ARG A 54 11.82 -11.22 -28.95
CA ARG A 54 12.06 -9.95 -28.22
C ARG A 54 11.12 -8.81 -28.65
N PRO A 55 10.83 -8.60 -29.95
CA PRO A 55 9.90 -7.54 -30.37
C PRO A 55 8.51 -7.69 -29.76
N ALA A 56 8.01 -8.93 -29.66
CA ALA A 56 6.73 -9.23 -29.03
C ALA A 56 6.73 -8.88 -27.53
N GLN A 57 7.85 -9.08 -26.83
CA GLN A 57 7.97 -8.67 -25.42
C GLN A 57 7.94 -7.17 -25.24
N LEU A 58 8.63 -6.42 -26.12
CA LEU A 58 8.61 -4.96 -26.09
C LEU A 58 7.22 -4.43 -26.44
N LEU A 59 6.54 -5.03 -27.42
CA LEU A 59 5.17 -4.69 -27.78
C LEU A 59 4.23 -4.88 -26.57
N LYS A 60 4.33 -6.00 -25.86
CA LYS A 60 3.55 -6.26 -24.65
C LYS A 60 3.69 -5.15 -23.59
N ILE A 61 4.91 -4.66 -23.34
CA ILE A 61 5.16 -3.55 -22.41
C ILE A 61 4.53 -2.24 -22.94
N ARG A 62 4.62 -1.98 -24.25
CA ARG A 62 3.98 -0.79 -24.85
C ARG A 62 2.46 -0.85 -24.73
N VAL A 63 1.85 -1.99 -25.07
CA VAL A 63 0.41 -2.22 -24.94
C VAL A 63 -0.05 -2.03 -23.50
N LEU A 64 0.70 -2.59 -22.53
CA LEU A 64 0.43 -2.37 -21.11
C LEU A 64 0.42 -0.87 -20.77
N ASN A 65 1.46 -0.13 -21.14
CA ASN A 65 1.55 1.30 -20.81
C ASN A 65 0.48 2.15 -21.51
N VAL A 66 0.09 1.79 -22.74
CA VAL A 66 -1.07 2.40 -23.42
C VAL A 66 -2.34 2.15 -22.63
N GLY A 67 -2.58 0.90 -22.20
CA GLY A 67 -3.72 0.56 -21.35
C GLY A 67 -3.76 1.37 -20.06
N ILE A 68 -2.62 1.49 -19.36
CA ILE A 68 -2.48 2.29 -18.14
C ILE A 68 -2.83 3.75 -18.39
N ILE A 69 -2.29 4.36 -19.46
CA ILE A 69 -2.57 5.75 -19.82
C ILE A 69 -4.08 5.93 -20.10
N VAL A 70 -4.69 5.03 -20.87
CA VAL A 70 -6.13 5.09 -21.17
C VAL A 70 -6.96 4.94 -19.90
N THR A 71 -6.61 4.04 -18.98
CA THR A 71 -7.30 3.89 -17.68
C THR A 71 -7.23 5.16 -16.85
N ILE A 72 -6.04 5.76 -16.73
CA ILE A 72 -5.84 6.98 -15.94
C ILE A 72 -6.61 8.15 -16.57
N ILE A 73 -6.51 8.33 -17.89
CA ILE A 73 -7.27 9.39 -18.59
C ILE A 73 -8.76 9.19 -18.37
N GLY A 74 -9.27 7.98 -18.59
CA GLY A 74 -10.69 7.65 -18.39
C GLY A 74 -11.20 8.03 -17.01
N GLN A 75 -10.42 7.70 -15.97
CA GLN A 75 -10.78 8.08 -14.60
C GLN A 75 -10.72 9.59 -14.37
N MET A 76 -9.67 10.26 -14.86
CA MET A 76 -9.51 11.71 -14.69
C MET A 76 -10.61 12.53 -15.36
N ILE A 77 -11.26 11.99 -16.40
CA ILE A 77 -12.37 12.64 -17.09
C ILE A 77 -13.75 12.08 -16.69
N GLY A 78 -13.82 11.17 -15.71
CA GLY A 78 -15.07 10.56 -15.24
C GLY A 78 -15.78 9.67 -16.27
N GLN A 79 -15.05 9.09 -17.24
CA GLN A 79 -15.65 8.29 -18.32
C GLN A 79 -15.38 6.80 -18.12
N TRP A 80 -16.34 6.12 -17.46
CA TRP A 80 -16.22 4.70 -17.09
C TRP A 80 -15.94 3.75 -18.27
N ILE A 81 -16.46 4.06 -19.47
CA ILE A 81 -16.18 3.27 -20.68
C ILE A 81 -14.70 3.36 -21.06
N VAL A 82 -14.12 4.56 -21.02
CA VAL A 82 -12.70 4.77 -21.32
C VAL A 82 -11.83 4.06 -20.28
N THR A 83 -12.18 4.18 -19.00
CA THR A 83 -11.51 3.47 -17.90
C THR A 83 -11.55 1.95 -18.13
N SER A 84 -12.72 1.42 -18.50
CA SER A 84 -12.95 0.00 -18.78
C SER A 84 -12.17 -0.50 -20.00
N VAL A 85 -12.08 0.30 -21.07
CA VAL A 85 -11.24 -0.03 -22.24
C VAL A 85 -9.76 -0.11 -21.83
N GLY A 86 -9.26 0.88 -21.09
CA GLY A 86 -7.89 0.87 -20.58
C GLY A 86 -7.62 -0.35 -19.70
N ALA A 87 -8.53 -0.64 -18.77
CA ALA A 87 -8.43 -1.77 -17.85
C ALA A 87 -8.44 -3.11 -18.60
N THR A 88 -9.25 -3.24 -19.66
CA THR A 88 -9.28 -4.42 -20.54
C THR A 88 -7.95 -4.60 -21.26
N ILE A 89 -7.34 -3.52 -21.76
CA ILE A 89 -6.01 -3.56 -22.39
C ILE A 89 -4.95 -4.01 -21.38
N VAL A 90 -4.98 -3.48 -20.15
CA VAL A 90 -4.06 -3.88 -19.06
C VAL A 90 -4.24 -5.36 -18.73
N GLY A 91 -5.48 -5.82 -18.52
CA GLY A 91 -5.80 -7.22 -18.25
C GLY A 91 -5.35 -8.14 -19.38
N GLY A 92 -5.62 -7.78 -20.64
CA GLY A 92 -5.18 -8.52 -21.82
C GLY A 92 -3.66 -8.62 -21.94
N ALA A 93 -2.94 -7.53 -21.66
CA ALA A 93 -1.47 -7.53 -21.67
C ALA A 93 -0.88 -8.47 -20.61
N LEU A 94 -1.49 -8.55 -19.41
CA LEU A 94 -1.05 -9.46 -18.37
C LEU A 94 -1.50 -10.91 -18.58
N ALA A 95 -2.65 -11.15 -19.18
CA ALA A 95 -3.04 -12.48 -19.65
C ALA A 95 -2.05 -13.00 -20.70
N TRP A 96 -1.66 -12.16 -21.67
CA TRP A 96 -0.57 -12.47 -22.61
C TRP A 96 0.75 -12.72 -21.87
N HIS A 97 1.08 -11.91 -20.87
CA HIS A 97 2.27 -12.12 -20.04
C HIS A 97 2.26 -13.48 -19.35
N ALA A 98 1.17 -13.84 -18.68
CA ALA A 98 0.99 -15.12 -18.00
C ALA A 98 1.17 -16.30 -18.96
N GLY A 99 0.50 -16.26 -20.13
CA GLY A 99 0.66 -17.27 -21.17
C GLY A 99 2.10 -17.40 -21.65
N SER A 100 2.80 -16.28 -21.83
CA SER A 100 4.22 -16.29 -22.27
C SER A 100 5.17 -16.91 -21.25
N LEU A 101 4.93 -16.71 -19.94
CA LEU A 101 5.72 -17.34 -18.89
C LEU A 101 5.36 -18.82 -18.73
N ALA A 102 4.06 -19.15 -18.80
CA ALA A 102 3.59 -20.53 -18.70
C ALA A 102 4.11 -21.41 -19.83
N MET A 103 4.15 -20.89 -21.06
CA MET A 103 4.77 -21.59 -22.20
C MET A 103 6.26 -21.85 -21.98
N GLN A 104 7.02 -20.83 -21.53
CA GLN A 104 8.45 -21.01 -21.21
C GLN A 104 8.66 -22.04 -20.09
N PHE A 105 7.83 -22.00 -19.04
CA PHE A 105 7.84 -22.97 -17.96
C PHE A 105 7.60 -24.40 -18.47
N ARG A 106 6.60 -24.60 -19.33
CA ARG A 106 6.28 -25.91 -19.92
C ARG A 106 7.36 -26.44 -20.85
N SER A 107 8.06 -25.54 -21.56
CA SER A 107 9.17 -25.89 -22.45
C SER A 107 10.49 -26.17 -21.72
N ALA A 108 10.63 -25.72 -20.47
CA ALA A 108 11.84 -25.93 -19.70
C ALA A 108 11.97 -27.39 -19.20
N LYS A 109 13.21 -27.81 -18.96
CA LYS A 109 13.50 -29.13 -18.37
C LYS A 109 12.80 -29.26 -17.00
N ARG A 110 12.24 -30.43 -16.70
CA ARG A 110 11.64 -30.71 -15.38
C ARG A 110 12.70 -30.70 -14.27
N GLY A 111 12.29 -30.35 -13.06
CA GLY A 111 13.14 -30.40 -11.87
C GLY A 111 14.06 -29.19 -11.66
N GLN A 112 13.84 -28.07 -12.37
CA GLN A 112 14.60 -26.84 -12.13
C GLN A 112 14.39 -26.34 -10.69
N PRO A 113 15.46 -25.96 -9.97
CA PRO A 113 15.41 -25.67 -8.52
C PRO A 113 14.52 -24.47 -8.15
N PHE A 114 14.35 -23.52 -9.08
CA PHE A 114 13.58 -22.29 -8.88
C PHE A 114 12.28 -22.25 -9.71
N ALA A 115 11.82 -23.42 -10.17
CA ALA A 115 10.58 -23.58 -10.94
C ALA A 115 9.35 -22.98 -10.23
N SER A 116 9.26 -23.12 -8.91
CA SER A 116 8.15 -22.59 -8.10
C SER A 116 8.06 -21.07 -8.10
N ALA A 117 9.18 -20.35 -8.18
CA ALA A 117 9.18 -18.90 -8.32
C ALA A 117 8.56 -18.48 -9.66
N VAL A 118 8.79 -19.24 -10.72
CA VAL A 118 8.17 -18.99 -12.03
C VAL A 118 6.66 -19.27 -12.00
N ILE A 119 6.22 -20.34 -11.33
CA ILE A 119 4.79 -20.60 -11.12
C ILE A 119 4.14 -19.43 -10.38
N ALA A 120 4.81 -18.86 -9.37
CA ALA A 120 4.32 -17.67 -8.68
C ALA A 120 4.18 -16.48 -9.64
N TYR A 121 5.12 -16.26 -10.56
CA TYR A 121 4.99 -15.21 -11.58
C TYR A 121 3.84 -15.43 -12.55
N VAL A 122 3.59 -16.69 -12.94
CA VAL A 122 2.42 -17.04 -13.77
C VAL A 122 1.13 -16.76 -13.00
N ALA A 123 1.02 -17.23 -11.76
CA ALA A 123 -0.15 -17.00 -10.90
C ALA A 123 -0.40 -15.50 -10.67
N SER A 124 0.64 -14.74 -10.36
CA SER A 124 0.60 -13.28 -10.26
C SER A 124 -0.02 -12.66 -11.50
N ALA A 125 0.53 -12.96 -12.69
CA ALA A 125 0.06 -12.38 -13.94
C ALA A 125 -1.39 -12.81 -14.28
N CYS A 126 -1.83 -14.00 -13.88
CA CYS A 126 -3.22 -14.44 -14.02
C CYS A 126 -4.20 -13.69 -13.10
N CYS A 127 -3.75 -13.14 -11.98
CA CYS A 127 -4.62 -12.40 -11.05
C CYS A 127 -4.95 -10.98 -11.54
N LEU A 128 -4.04 -10.30 -12.24
CA LEU A 128 -4.27 -8.90 -12.66
C LEU A 128 -5.51 -8.73 -13.58
N PRO A 129 -5.81 -9.62 -14.55
CA PRO A 129 -7.05 -9.53 -15.32
C PRO A 129 -8.32 -9.43 -14.46
N PHE A 130 -8.42 -10.20 -13.37
CA PHE A 130 -9.55 -10.14 -12.44
C PHE A 130 -9.55 -8.84 -11.64
N GLY A 131 -8.38 -8.36 -11.22
CA GLY A 131 -8.25 -7.06 -10.54
C GLY A 131 -8.63 -5.90 -11.47
N ALA A 132 -8.22 -5.94 -12.74
CA ALA A 132 -8.57 -4.96 -13.75
C ALA A 132 -10.06 -4.98 -14.08
N PHE A 133 -10.68 -6.17 -14.17
CA PHE A 133 -12.13 -6.30 -14.32
C PHE A 133 -12.89 -5.68 -13.14
N ALA A 134 -12.48 -5.99 -11.90
CA ALA A 134 -13.08 -5.37 -10.71
C ALA A 134 -12.89 -3.84 -10.71
N GLY A 135 -11.72 -3.34 -11.13
CA GLY A 135 -11.45 -1.91 -11.25
C GLY A 135 -12.31 -1.21 -12.32
N ALA A 136 -12.51 -1.87 -13.46
CA ALA A 136 -13.42 -1.38 -14.51
C ALA A 136 -14.86 -1.31 -14.01
N LEU A 137 -15.29 -2.33 -13.27
CA LEU A 137 -16.63 -2.38 -12.69
C LEU A 137 -16.87 -1.24 -11.69
N LEU A 138 -15.89 -0.94 -10.83
CA LEU A 138 -15.95 0.17 -9.88
C LEU A 138 -16.06 1.53 -10.56
N SER A 139 -15.51 1.69 -11.77
CA SER A 139 -15.61 2.96 -12.51
C SER A 139 -17.02 3.28 -12.99
N LYS A 140 -17.92 2.30 -13.03
CA LYS A 140 -19.32 2.47 -13.44
C LYS A 140 -20.21 2.96 -12.28
N GLU A 141 -19.70 2.96 -11.05
CA GLU A 141 -20.45 3.15 -9.80
C GLU A 141 -21.51 2.06 -9.60
N LEU A 142 -21.24 1.17 -8.63
CA LEU A 142 -22.15 0.09 -8.27
C LEU A 142 -23.13 0.55 -7.21
N SER A 143 -24.35 0.00 -7.24
CA SER A 143 -25.39 0.36 -6.29
C SER A 143 -25.19 -0.30 -4.91
N GLY A 144 -25.48 0.47 -3.86
CA GLY A 144 -25.46 0.04 -2.47
C GLY A 144 -24.11 -0.53 -2.02
N HIS A 145 -24.15 -1.41 -1.02
CA HIS A 145 -22.95 -1.99 -0.37
C HIS A 145 -22.08 -2.90 -1.27
N LEU A 146 -22.38 -3.01 -2.56
CA LEU A 146 -21.57 -3.78 -3.50
C LEU A 146 -20.31 -3.01 -3.91
N GLN A 147 -20.35 -1.68 -3.94
CA GLN A 147 -19.22 -0.84 -4.32
C GLN A 147 -18.01 -1.09 -3.39
N GLU A 148 -18.22 -1.08 -2.08
CA GLU A 148 -17.17 -1.24 -1.06
C GLU A 148 -16.61 -2.66 -1.05
N ARG A 149 -17.48 -3.68 -1.18
CA ARG A 149 -17.05 -5.08 -1.24
C ARG A 149 -16.25 -5.37 -2.52
N VAL A 150 -16.64 -4.77 -3.65
CA VAL A 150 -15.87 -4.88 -4.91
C VAL A 150 -14.55 -4.10 -4.80
N LEU A 151 -14.51 -2.97 -4.11
CA LEU A 151 -13.29 -2.22 -3.84
C LEU A 151 -12.30 -3.02 -2.98
N LEU A 152 -12.78 -3.67 -1.91
CA LEU A 152 -11.97 -4.56 -1.08
C LEU A 152 -11.50 -5.77 -1.90
N THR A 153 -12.38 -6.37 -2.71
CA THR A 153 -12.04 -7.47 -3.62
C THR A 153 -10.97 -7.08 -4.64
N HIS A 154 -11.12 -5.92 -5.28
CA HIS A 154 -10.14 -5.35 -6.21
C HIS A 154 -8.78 -5.19 -5.51
N THR A 155 -8.77 -4.65 -4.29
CA THR A 155 -7.55 -4.46 -3.52
C THR A 155 -6.88 -5.79 -3.19
N VAL A 156 -7.64 -6.77 -2.68
CA VAL A 156 -7.14 -8.11 -2.35
C VAL A 156 -6.58 -8.80 -3.59
N ILE A 157 -7.29 -8.82 -4.71
CA ILE A 157 -6.81 -9.48 -5.95
C ILE A 157 -5.52 -8.84 -6.44
N ASN A 158 -5.43 -7.50 -6.42
CA ASN A 158 -4.23 -6.81 -6.90
C ASN A 158 -3.04 -6.95 -5.95
N PHE A 159 -3.21 -6.76 -4.64
CA PHE A 159 -2.09 -6.84 -3.70
C PHE A 159 -1.72 -8.27 -3.34
N LEU A 160 -2.68 -9.17 -3.11
CA LEU A 160 -2.42 -10.52 -2.64
C LEU A 160 -2.22 -11.47 -3.84
N GLY A 161 -2.98 -11.27 -4.91
CA GLY A 161 -2.83 -12.00 -6.17
C GLY A 161 -1.68 -11.46 -7.00
N PHE A 162 -1.80 -10.26 -7.57
CA PHE A 162 -0.79 -9.77 -8.50
C PHE A 162 0.55 -9.45 -7.81
N VAL A 163 0.57 -8.58 -6.79
CA VAL A 163 1.84 -8.18 -6.15
C VAL A 163 2.39 -9.29 -5.24
N GLY A 164 1.53 -9.93 -4.45
CA GLY A 164 1.91 -10.90 -3.42
C GLY A 164 2.60 -12.13 -3.98
N PHE A 165 2.04 -12.75 -5.04
CA PHE A 165 2.70 -13.89 -5.70
C PHE A 165 4.04 -13.49 -6.35
N ALA A 166 4.10 -12.33 -7.02
CA ALA A 166 5.35 -11.86 -7.62
C ALA A 166 6.43 -11.57 -6.57
N ALA A 167 6.04 -10.98 -5.44
CA ALA A 167 6.91 -10.68 -4.32
C ALA A 167 7.44 -11.97 -3.67
N LEU A 168 6.57 -12.93 -3.34
CA LEU A 168 6.97 -14.21 -2.74
C LEU A 168 7.86 -15.03 -3.67
N GLY A 169 7.50 -15.10 -4.96
CA GLY A 169 8.33 -15.76 -5.99
C GLY A 169 9.72 -15.14 -6.07
N SER A 170 9.82 -13.81 -6.07
CA SER A 170 11.10 -13.11 -6.12
C SER A 170 11.91 -13.29 -4.84
N LEU A 171 11.30 -13.08 -3.67
CA LEU A 171 11.99 -13.17 -2.38
C LEU A 171 12.45 -14.59 -2.05
N SER A 172 11.75 -15.63 -2.52
CA SER A 172 12.17 -17.03 -2.35
C SER A 172 13.60 -17.31 -2.83
N VAL A 173 14.08 -16.53 -3.81
CA VAL A 173 15.45 -16.62 -4.36
C VAL A 173 16.28 -15.41 -3.93
N LEU A 174 15.74 -14.21 -4.10
CA LEU A 174 16.48 -12.97 -3.92
C LEU A 174 16.76 -12.66 -2.46
N PHE A 175 15.96 -13.12 -1.51
CA PHE A 175 16.22 -12.85 -0.10
C PHE A 175 17.59 -13.39 0.32
N ALA A 176 17.89 -14.65 -0.05
CA ALA A 176 19.20 -15.26 0.20
C ALA A 176 20.33 -14.53 -0.53
N ALA A 177 20.09 -14.06 -1.76
CA ALA A 177 21.08 -13.31 -2.55
C ALA A 177 21.39 -11.92 -1.96
N ILE A 178 20.36 -11.21 -1.49
CA ILE A 178 20.44 -9.88 -0.86
C ILE A 178 21.16 -9.99 0.47
N TRP A 179 20.79 -10.97 1.31
CA TRP A 179 21.39 -11.23 2.61
C TRP A 179 22.73 -11.97 2.55
N ARG A 180 23.13 -12.45 1.36
CA ARG A 180 24.32 -13.30 1.14
C ARG A 180 24.32 -14.56 2.00
N THR A 181 23.15 -15.17 2.13
CA THR A 181 22.93 -16.42 2.89
C THR A 181 22.55 -17.55 1.94
N LYS A 182 22.46 -18.77 2.47
CA LYS A 182 21.94 -19.93 1.74
C LYS A 182 20.47 -20.13 2.10
N ILE A 183 19.68 -20.56 1.12
CA ILE A 183 18.31 -21.05 1.36
C ILE A 183 18.43 -22.32 2.21
N ARG A 184 17.69 -22.37 3.32
CA ARG A 184 17.74 -23.51 4.26
C ARG A 184 16.77 -24.61 3.83
N HIS A 185 15.53 -24.23 3.56
CA HIS A 185 14.46 -25.13 3.12
C HIS A 185 13.64 -24.44 2.03
N ASN A 186 13.29 -25.17 0.96
CA ASN A 186 12.48 -24.61 -0.12
C ASN A 186 10.99 -24.88 0.13
N PHE A 187 10.33 -24.02 0.90
CA PHE A 187 8.88 -24.09 1.11
C PHE A 187 8.06 -23.32 0.07
N THR A 188 8.71 -22.72 -0.93
CA THR A 188 8.07 -21.92 -1.97
C THR A 188 6.92 -22.66 -2.69
N PRO A 189 7.06 -23.93 -3.12
CA PRO A 189 5.97 -24.64 -3.80
C PRO A 189 4.71 -24.75 -2.92
N TRP A 190 4.87 -25.08 -1.65
CA TRP A 190 3.78 -25.18 -0.69
C TRP A 190 3.13 -23.84 -0.42
N SER A 191 3.94 -22.80 -0.24
CA SER A 191 3.47 -21.44 0.02
C SER A 191 2.65 -20.92 -1.17
N VAL A 192 3.15 -21.09 -2.40
CA VAL A 192 2.42 -20.72 -3.64
C VAL A 192 1.12 -21.52 -3.77
N GLY A 193 1.14 -22.82 -3.46
CA GLY A 193 -0.06 -23.67 -3.48
C GLY A 193 -1.13 -23.22 -2.50
N ILE A 194 -0.74 -22.93 -1.25
CA ILE A 194 -1.66 -22.42 -0.21
C ILE A 194 -2.21 -21.05 -0.65
N MET A 195 -1.36 -20.14 -1.14
CA MET A 195 -1.79 -18.83 -1.65
C MET A 195 -2.83 -18.95 -2.77
N ALA A 196 -2.64 -19.91 -3.69
CA ALA A 196 -3.52 -20.13 -4.83
C ALA A 196 -4.91 -20.62 -4.42
N VAL A 197 -5.01 -21.36 -3.31
CA VAL A 197 -6.29 -21.80 -2.73
C VAL A 197 -6.90 -20.72 -1.84
N SER A 198 -6.08 -20.02 -1.04
CA SER A 198 -6.56 -19.01 -0.10
C SER A 198 -7.14 -17.79 -0.81
N LEU A 199 -6.57 -17.33 -1.93
CA LEU A 199 -7.02 -16.11 -2.59
C LEU A 199 -8.49 -16.20 -3.06
N PRO A 200 -8.93 -17.26 -3.76
CA PRO A 200 -10.35 -17.46 -4.05
C PRO A 200 -11.24 -17.49 -2.81
N ILE A 201 -10.80 -18.13 -1.71
CA ILE A 201 -11.57 -18.17 -0.45
C ILE A 201 -11.78 -16.76 0.10
N ILE A 202 -10.73 -15.92 0.11
CA ILE A 202 -10.82 -14.53 0.56
C ILE A 202 -11.84 -13.76 -0.29
N VAL A 203 -11.70 -13.85 -1.62
CA VAL A 203 -12.57 -13.15 -2.58
C VAL A 203 -14.02 -13.61 -2.43
N THR A 204 -14.27 -14.91 -2.33
CA THR A 204 -15.61 -15.46 -2.12
C THR A 204 -16.20 -14.98 -0.79
N GLY A 205 -15.42 -14.99 0.30
CA GLY A 205 -15.86 -14.47 1.59
C GLY A 205 -16.29 -13.00 1.51
N ILE A 206 -15.47 -12.15 0.89
CA ILE A 206 -15.79 -10.72 0.72
C ILE A 206 -17.07 -10.52 -0.11
N LEU A 207 -17.16 -11.17 -1.27
CA LEU A 207 -18.31 -11.00 -2.16
C LEU A 207 -19.62 -11.55 -1.57
N LEU A 208 -19.54 -12.64 -0.82
CA LEU A 208 -20.69 -13.19 -0.08
C LEU A 208 -20.96 -12.47 1.24
N ASN A 209 -20.19 -11.43 1.56
CA ASN A 209 -20.30 -10.66 2.80
C ASN A 209 -20.13 -11.54 4.06
N ASN A 210 -19.31 -12.59 3.97
CA ASN A 210 -19.03 -13.52 5.04
C ASN A 210 -17.61 -13.31 5.56
N GLY A 211 -17.52 -12.70 6.73
CA GLY A 211 -16.29 -12.34 7.42
C GLY A 211 -15.47 -13.54 7.84
N TYR A 212 -16.11 -14.63 8.31
CA TYR A 212 -15.42 -15.85 8.72
C TYR A 212 -14.72 -16.56 7.56
N VAL A 213 -15.37 -16.64 6.40
CA VAL A 213 -14.78 -17.21 5.19
C VAL A 213 -13.61 -16.35 4.70
N ALA A 214 -13.79 -15.02 4.68
CA ALA A 214 -12.73 -14.08 4.30
C ALA A 214 -11.52 -14.20 5.24
N ALA A 215 -11.76 -14.21 6.56
CA ALA A 215 -10.73 -14.35 7.60
C ALA A 215 -9.99 -15.69 7.53
N THR A 216 -10.70 -16.79 7.23
CA THR A 216 -10.07 -18.11 7.04
C THR A 216 -9.10 -18.10 5.86
N GLY A 217 -9.51 -17.51 4.73
CA GLY A 217 -8.64 -17.32 3.58
C GLY A 217 -7.43 -16.43 3.92
N LEU A 218 -7.63 -15.33 4.64
CA LEU A 218 -6.56 -14.42 5.06
C LEU A 218 -5.56 -15.12 5.99
N ALA A 219 -6.04 -15.89 6.97
CA ALA A 219 -5.20 -16.66 7.88
C ALA A 219 -4.36 -17.70 7.14
N ALA A 220 -4.95 -18.42 6.17
CA ALA A 220 -4.21 -19.36 5.32
C ALA A 220 -3.14 -18.65 4.48
N TYR A 221 -3.46 -17.47 3.94
CA TYR A 221 -2.51 -16.66 3.17
C TYR A 221 -1.34 -16.16 4.05
N VAL A 222 -1.62 -15.74 5.30
CA VAL A 222 -0.59 -15.39 6.29
C VAL A 222 0.31 -16.59 6.60
N ALA A 223 -0.29 -17.77 6.85
CA ALA A 223 0.46 -18.99 7.10
C ALA A 223 1.40 -19.35 5.93
N ALA A 224 0.95 -19.15 4.68
CA ALA A 224 1.79 -19.35 3.50
C ALA A 224 3.03 -18.43 3.47
N TRP A 225 2.86 -17.15 3.81
CA TRP A 225 3.99 -16.21 3.90
C TRP A 225 4.95 -16.56 5.02
N LEU A 226 4.43 -16.87 6.21
CA LEU A 226 5.26 -17.29 7.35
C LEU A 226 6.05 -18.57 7.04
N LEU A 227 5.42 -19.53 6.36
CA LEU A 227 6.07 -20.75 5.89
C LEU A 227 7.20 -20.46 4.91
N ALA A 228 6.97 -19.58 3.91
CA ALA A 228 8.02 -19.16 2.99
C ALA A 228 9.19 -18.50 3.73
N MET A 229 8.89 -17.57 4.64
CA MET A 229 9.87 -16.84 5.45
C MET A 229 10.71 -17.76 6.33
N ALA A 230 10.11 -18.82 6.90
CA ALA A 230 10.83 -19.82 7.68
C ALA A 230 11.87 -20.61 6.86
N GLY A 231 11.66 -20.72 5.53
CA GLY A 231 12.60 -21.36 4.60
C GLY A 231 13.76 -20.46 4.17
N TRP A 232 13.60 -19.14 4.32
CA TRP A 232 14.62 -18.16 3.97
C TRP A 232 15.85 -18.27 4.89
N GLY A 233 17.00 -17.79 4.42
CA GLY A 233 18.24 -17.80 5.20
C GLY A 233 18.19 -16.88 6.44
N LYS A 234 19.11 -17.06 7.40
CA LYS A 234 19.16 -16.24 8.62
C LYS A 234 19.55 -14.79 8.33
N ALA A 235 18.67 -13.83 8.60
CA ALA A 235 19.01 -12.42 8.63
C ALA A 235 20.06 -12.13 9.75
N SER A 236 20.96 -11.17 9.52
CA SER A 236 22.02 -10.81 10.47
C SER A 236 22.16 -9.30 10.62
N ILE A 237 22.19 -8.79 11.86
CA ILE A 237 22.38 -7.37 12.13
C ILE A 237 23.70 -6.81 11.54
N SER A 238 24.72 -7.66 11.35
CA SER A 238 26.01 -7.27 10.78
C SER A 238 25.98 -6.93 9.29
N ASN A 239 24.88 -7.23 8.58
CA ASN A 239 24.73 -6.98 7.14
C ASN A 239 23.58 -6.02 6.82
N LEU A 240 23.23 -5.15 7.78
CA LEU A 240 22.17 -4.17 7.58
C LEU A 240 22.55 -3.12 6.53
N SER A 241 21.62 -2.94 5.60
CA SER A 241 21.62 -1.96 4.52
C SER A 241 20.17 -1.58 4.25
N PHE A 242 19.93 -0.56 3.43
CA PHE A 242 18.58 -0.23 2.98
C PHE A 242 17.88 -1.46 2.40
N SER A 243 18.52 -2.14 1.43
CA SER A 243 17.93 -3.30 0.73
C SER A 243 17.66 -4.49 1.65
N THR A 244 18.60 -4.87 2.52
CA THR A 244 18.42 -6.00 3.45
C THR A 244 17.32 -5.71 4.47
N SER A 245 17.27 -4.49 4.99
CA SER A 245 16.25 -4.07 5.99
C SER A 245 14.86 -4.02 5.38
N THR A 246 14.68 -3.32 4.25
CA THR A 246 13.37 -3.18 3.58
C THR A 246 12.83 -4.52 3.05
N SER A 247 13.72 -5.39 2.54
CA SER A 247 13.30 -6.73 2.05
C SER A 247 12.86 -7.66 3.17
N THR A 248 13.18 -7.32 4.42
CA THR A 248 12.77 -8.07 5.61
C THR A 248 11.54 -7.44 6.26
N THR A 249 11.47 -6.11 6.36
CA THR A 249 10.32 -5.42 6.95
C THR A 249 9.09 -5.37 6.06
N ALA A 250 9.23 -5.34 4.73
CA ALA A 250 8.06 -5.28 3.85
C ALA A 250 7.13 -6.51 3.98
N PRO A 251 7.63 -7.76 3.99
CA PRO A 251 6.78 -8.92 4.29
C PRO A 251 6.11 -8.86 5.68
N LEU A 252 6.77 -8.25 6.68
CA LEU A 252 6.18 -8.09 8.01
C LEU A 252 5.02 -7.08 8.01
N TRP A 253 5.12 -5.99 7.24
CA TRP A 253 4.00 -5.08 7.02
C TRP A 253 2.83 -5.78 6.35
N LEU A 254 3.09 -6.60 5.33
CA LEU A 254 2.05 -7.41 4.71
C LEU A 254 1.38 -8.32 5.75
N VAL A 255 2.16 -9.14 6.46
CA VAL A 255 1.62 -10.07 7.47
C VAL A 255 0.80 -9.33 8.54
N GLY A 256 1.34 -8.25 9.11
CA GLY A 256 0.63 -7.45 10.12
C GLY A 256 -0.69 -6.87 9.58
N THR A 257 -0.67 -6.34 8.36
CA THR A 257 -1.86 -5.80 7.69
C THR A 257 -2.91 -6.88 7.45
N LEU A 258 -2.51 -8.09 7.06
CA LEU A 258 -3.43 -9.19 6.81
C LEU A 258 -4.00 -9.80 8.09
N VAL A 259 -3.22 -9.85 9.17
CA VAL A 259 -3.72 -10.23 10.49
C VAL A 259 -4.77 -9.23 10.96
N TRP A 260 -4.47 -7.93 10.84
CA TRP A 260 -5.45 -6.87 11.14
C TRP A 260 -6.71 -7.02 10.28
N LEU A 261 -6.57 -7.21 8.97
CA LEU A 261 -7.71 -7.37 8.07
C LEU A 261 -8.53 -8.64 8.39
N ALA A 262 -7.89 -9.72 8.82
CA ALA A 262 -8.59 -10.94 9.25
C ALA A 262 -9.40 -10.68 10.52
N VAL A 263 -8.86 -9.91 11.48
CA VAL A 263 -9.61 -9.49 12.67
C VAL A 263 -10.78 -8.60 12.28
N GLN A 264 -10.57 -7.59 11.43
CA GLN A 264 -11.66 -6.72 10.96
C GLN A 264 -12.75 -7.49 10.24
N ALA A 265 -12.38 -8.48 9.41
CA ALA A 265 -13.34 -9.32 8.72
C ALA A 265 -14.21 -10.14 9.69
N VAL A 266 -13.63 -10.67 10.77
CA VAL A 266 -14.41 -11.38 11.81
C VAL A 266 -15.30 -10.41 12.59
N MET A 267 -14.78 -9.23 12.95
CA MET A 267 -15.53 -8.25 13.75
C MET A 267 -16.71 -7.63 13.00
N HIS A 268 -16.66 -7.60 11.66
CA HIS A 268 -17.70 -7.05 10.78
C HIS A 268 -18.29 -8.14 9.87
N ASP A 269 -18.51 -9.35 10.41
CA ASP A 269 -19.22 -10.41 9.66
C ASP A 269 -20.62 -9.93 9.26
N GLY A 270 -21.01 -10.12 7.99
CA GLY A 270 -22.25 -9.57 7.46
C GLY A 270 -22.18 -8.07 7.13
N GLU A 271 -21.06 -7.39 7.39
CA GLU A 271 -20.91 -5.93 7.21
C GLU A 271 -19.53 -5.55 6.63
N LEU A 272 -18.98 -6.38 5.74
CA LEU A 272 -17.64 -6.18 5.18
C LEU A 272 -17.49 -4.90 4.35
N TYR A 273 -18.59 -4.21 4.04
CA TYR A 273 -18.58 -2.89 3.41
C TYR A 273 -18.11 -1.78 4.36
N HIS A 274 -18.17 -1.98 5.69
CA HIS A 274 -17.59 -1.05 6.68
C HIS A 274 -16.08 -1.24 6.89
N VAL A 275 -15.49 -2.33 6.36
CA VAL A 275 -14.06 -2.61 6.57
C VAL A 275 -13.20 -1.67 5.73
N GLU A 276 -12.42 -0.84 6.42
CA GLU A 276 -11.49 0.07 5.76
C GLU A 276 -10.43 -0.68 4.94
N VAL A 277 -10.17 -0.19 3.73
CA VAL A 277 -9.15 -0.74 2.84
C VAL A 277 -7.76 -0.31 3.34
N PRO A 278 -6.85 -1.22 3.73
CA PRO A 278 -5.56 -0.88 4.32
C PRO A 278 -4.52 -0.46 3.27
N THR A 279 -4.91 0.45 2.38
CA THR A 279 -4.19 0.81 1.17
C THR A 279 -2.80 1.35 1.47
N ILE A 280 -2.66 2.21 2.48
CA ILE A 280 -1.38 2.86 2.78
C ILE A 280 -0.37 1.83 3.31
N ALA A 281 -0.78 0.92 4.19
CA ALA A 281 0.08 -0.15 4.69
C ALA A 281 0.53 -1.09 3.56
N LEU A 282 -0.39 -1.45 2.64
CA LEU A 282 -0.08 -2.29 1.49
C LEU A 282 0.79 -1.58 0.44
N VAL A 283 0.48 -0.33 0.09
CA VAL A 283 1.21 0.45 -0.92
C VAL A 283 2.58 0.86 -0.42
N ILE A 284 2.68 1.44 0.77
CA ILE A 284 3.92 2.03 1.30
C ILE A 284 4.72 0.98 2.06
N GLY A 285 4.12 0.36 3.07
CA GLY A 285 4.77 -0.59 3.98
C GLY A 285 5.24 -1.86 3.27
N PHE A 286 4.44 -2.37 2.33
CA PHE A 286 4.77 -3.54 1.52
C PHE A 286 5.29 -3.17 0.12
N GLY A 287 4.45 -2.68 -0.78
CA GLY A 287 4.75 -2.56 -2.21
C GLY A 287 5.95 -1.65 -2.56
N ALA A 288 5.91 -0.39 -2.12
CA ALA A 288 6.93 0.61 -2.40
C ALA A 288 8.24 0.32 -1.67
N GLN A 289 8.15 0.01 -0.38
CA GLN A 289 9.30 -0.39 0.41
C GLN A 289 10.01 -1.61 -0.22
N LEU A 290 9.26 -2.65 -0.60
CA LEU A 290 9.84 -3.85 -1.19
C LEU A 290 10.45 -3.57 -2.56
N LEU A 291 9.71 -2.89 -3.46
CA LEU A 291 10.19 -2.59 -4.80
C LEU A 291 11.49 -1.79 -4.73
N ILE A 292 11.49 -0.67 -4.01
CA ILE A 292 12.66 0.21 -3.92
C ILE A 292 13.82 -0.50 -3.21
N GLY A 293 13.52 -1.29 -2.18
CA GLY A 293 14.47 -2.12 -1.46
C GLY A 293 15.19 -3.13 -2.34
N VAL A 294 14.42 -3.95 -3.06
CA VAL A 294 14.93 -4.99 -3.96
C VAL A 294 15.68 -4.36 -5.14
N MET A 295 15.16 -3.27 -5.70
CA MET A 295 15.81 -2.56 -6.82
C MET A 295 17.13 -1.90 -6.43
N SER A 296 17.30 -1.55 -5.15
CA SER A 296 18.58 -1.04 -4.63
C SER A 296 19.70 -2.10 -4.64
N TYR A 297 19.35 -3.38 -4.75
CA TYR A 297 20.30 -4.49 -4.94
C TYR A 297 20.33 -4.98 -6.39
N LEU A 298 19.14 -5.20 -6.99
CA LEU A 298 19.03 -5.83 -8.30
C LEU A 298 19.69 -5.01 -9.41
N LEU A 299 19.41 -3.71 -9.50
CA LEU A 299 19.90 -2.88 -10.59
C LEU A 299 21.43 -2.86 -10.68
N PRO A 300 22.19 -2.61 -9.58
CA PRO A 300 23.64 -2.75 -9.62
C PRO A 300 24.10 -4.15 -10.00
N SER A 301 23.45 -5.19 -9.46
CA SER A 301 23.87 -6.58 -9.69
C SER A 301 23.69 -7.03 -11.14
N THR A 302 22.62 -6.57 -11.82
CA THR A 302 22.34 -6.96 -13.20
C THR A 302 23.11 -6.14 -14.22
N MET A 303 23.51 -4.91 -13.89
CA MET A 303 24.41 -4.12 -14.72
C MET A 303 25.82 -4.74 -14.83
N GLY A 304 26.24 -5.54 -13.84
CA GLY A 304 27.53 -6.22 -13.85
C GLY A 304 28.73 -5.29 -13.62
N GLY A 305 29.89 -5.65 -14.18
CA GLY A 305 31.13 -4.87 -14.03
C GLY A 305 32.08 -5.34 -12.93
N GLY A 306 31.87 -6.53 -12.38
CA GLY A 306 32.68 -7.09 -11.29
C GLY A 306 32.29 -6.59 -9.90
N ALA A 307 32.82 -7.25 -8.86
CA ALA A 307 32.39 -7.02 -7.47
C ALA A 307 32.62 -5.58 -6.99
N SER A 308 33.71 -4.94 -7.41
CA SER A 308 34.06 -3.57 -7.02
C SER A 308 33.12 -2.52 -7.62
N ALA A 309 32.74 -2.67 -8.90
CA ALA A 309 31.78 -1.79 -9.56
C ALA A 309 30.37 -1.93 -8.96
N VAL A 310 29.93 -3.16 -8.73
CA VAL A 310 28.62 -3.44 -8.11
C VAL A 310 28.56 -2.86 -6.69
N ARG A 311 29.60 -3.08 -5.87
CA ARG A 311 29.69 -2.50 -4.51
C ARG A 311 29.62 -0.98 -4.54
N THR A 312 30.27 -0.34 -5.53
CA THR A 312 30.22 1.11 -5.71
C THR A 312 28.80 1.60 -6.00
N GLY A 313 28.08 0.96 -6.94
CA GLY A 313 26.69 1.30 -7.26
C GLY A 313 25.76 1.09 -6.05
N THR A 314 25.84 -0.07 -5.40
CA THR A 314 25.06 -0.38 -4.20
C THR A 314 25.35 0.58 -3.05
N HIS A 315 26.60 0.99 -2.86
CA HIS A 315 26.96 1.97 -1.82
C HIS A 315 26.26 3.31 -2.03
N ILE A 316 26.22 3.82 -3.27
CA ILE A 316 25.49 5.06 -3.58
C ILE A 316 23.98 4.90 -3.29
N LEU A 317 23.37 3.77 -3.68
CA LEU A 317 21.97 3.50 -3.37
C LEU A 317 21.70 3.32 -1.87
N ASN A 318 22.72 2.97 -1.08
CA ASN A 318 22.65 2.83 0.38
C ASN A 318 22.90 4.15 1.14
N THR A 319 23.02 5.29 0.45
CA THR A 319 23.20 6.61 1.09
C THR A 319 22.07 6.87 2.09
N ALA A 320 22.41 7.14 3.36
CA ALA A 320 21.43 7.27 4.45
C ALA A 320 20.40 6.12 4.52
N GLY A 321 20.82 4.90 4.18
CA GLY A 321 19.93 3.75 4.02
C GLY A 321 19.12 3.42 5.27
N LEU A 322 19.76 3.23 6.42
CA LEU A 322 19.04 2.83 7.64
C LEU A 322 18.23 4.00 8.23
N PHE A 323 18.64 5.24 7.97
CA PHE A 323 17.87 6.42 8.31
C PHE A 323 16.56 6.47 7.51
N ARG A 324 16.64 6.31 6.19
CA ARG A 324 15.47 6.25 5.31
C ARG A 324 14.54 5.09 5.68
N TRP A 325 15.09 3.91 5.94
CA TRP A 325 14.31 2.76 6.42
C TRP A 325 13.56 3.09 7.72
N THR A 326 14.21 3.75 8.68
CA THR A 326 13.59 4.15 9.94
C THR A 326 12.45 5.15 9.71
N LEU A 327 12.65 6.15 8.85
CA LEU A 327 11.60 7.13 8.51
C LEU A 327 10.39 6.46 7.84
N ILE A 328 10.61 5.50 6.94
CA ILE A 328 9.52 4.78 6.26
C ILE A 328 8.67 4.00 7.27
N ASN A 329 9.30 3.18 8.12
CA ASN A 329 8.56 2.27 9.00
C ASN A 329 8.02 3.00 10.23
N GLY A 330 8.83 3.85 10.87
CA GLY A 330 8.40 4.63 12.03
C GLY A 330 7.40 5.72 11.65
N GLY A 331 7.61 6.40 10.52
CA GLY A 331 6.66 7.39 10.01
C GLY A 331 5.31 6.77 9.65
N LEU A 332 5.31 5.61 8.98
CA LEU A 332 4.08 4.86 8.70
C LEU A 332 3.37 4.38 9.98
N ALA A 333 4.11 3.88 10.97
CA ALA A 333 3.52 3.49 12.25
C ALA A 333 2.87 4.68 12.97
N ILE A 334 3.54 5.83 13.02
CA ILE A 334 2.97 7.05 13.60
C ILE A 334 1.73 7.49 12.83
N TRP A 335 1.78 7.44 11.49
CA TRP A 335 0.65 7.81 10.65
C TRP A 335 -0.60 6.98 10.97
N LEU A 336 -0.43 5.67 11.18
CA LEU A 336 -1.52 4.75 11.50
C LEU A 336 -2.06 4.91 12.93
N LEU A 337 -1.25 5.46 13.85
CA LEU A 337 -1.59 5.56 15.27
C LEU A 337 -2.06 6.95 15.71
N THR A 338 -1.80 7.99 14.92
CA THR A 338 -2.11 9.37 15.30
C THR A 338 -3.45 9.83 14.72
N ASP A 339 -4.20 10.60 15.52
CA ASP A 339 -5.39 11.32 15.09
C ASP A 339 -5.09 12.77 14.63
N ASN A 340 -3.86 13.24 14.81
CA ASN A 340 -3.48 14.61 14.45
C ASN A 340 -3.21 14.74 12.94
N SER A 341 -4.04 15.53 12.25
CA SER A 341 -3.96 15.73 10.79
C SER A 341 -2.62 16.30 10.31
N TRP A 342 -2.03 17.26 11.02
CA TRP A 342 -0.73 17.83 10.64
C TRP A 342 0.42 16.86 10.87
N LEU A 343 0.37 16.10 11.97
CA LEU A 343 1.35 15.05 12.22
C LEU A 343 1.29 14.00 11.10
N ARG A 344 0.10 13.57 10.67
CA ARG A 344 -0.09 12.68 9.50
C ARG A 344 0.58 13.25 8.24
N VAL A 345 0.42 14.55 7.95
CA VAL A 345 1.07 15.20 6.79
C VAL A 345 2.60 15.13 6.91
N VAL A 346 3.16 15.54 8.06
CA VAL A 346 4.62 15.57 8.27
C VAL A 346 5.23 14.18 8.13
N VAL A 347 4.67 13.16 8.79
CA VAL A 347 5.22 11.80 8.72
C VAL A 347 5.00 11.14 7.36
N SER A 348 3.95 11.53 6.62
CA SER A 348 3.76 11.13 5.22
C SER A 348 4.87 11.67 4.32
N LEU A 349 5.21 12.96 4.46
CA LEU A 349 6.30 13.59 3.71
C LEU A 349 7.65 12.95 4.02
N LEU A 350 7.92 12.59 5.28
CA LEU A 350 9.14 11.87 5.65
C LEU A 350 9.19 10.47 5.03
N SER A 351 8.10 9.72 5.12
CA SER A 351 8.01 8.34 4.61
C SER A 351 8.13 8.30 3.07
N ILE A 352 7.35 9.13 2.37
CA ILE A 352 7.38 9.23 0.90
C ILE A 352 8.70 9.85 0.44
N GLY A 353 9.20 10.88 1.13
CA GLY A 353 10.48 11.52 0.83
C GLY A 353 11.64 10.52 0.91
N ALA A 354 11.66 9.67 1.94
CA ALA A 354 12.67 8.61 2.09
C ALA A 354 12.65 7.60 0.92
N LEU A 355 11.47 7.27 0.40
CA LEU A 355 11.33 6.45 -0.82
C LEU A 355 11.77 7.22 -2.07
N ALA A 356 11.33 8.47 -2.23
CA ALA A 356 11.59 9.31 -3.40
C ALA A 356 13.08 9.60 -3.61
N VAL A 357 13.88 9.65 -2.55
CA VAL A 357 15.35 9.80 -2.64
C VAL A 357 15.98 8.73 -3.56
N PHE A 358 15.39 7.53 -3.67
CA PHE A 358 15.86 6.51 -4.59
C PHE A 358 15.93 7.00 -6.05
N VAL A 359 14.96 7.80 -6.47
CA VAL A 359 14.88 8.33 -7.84
C VAL A 359 16.08 9.24 -8.16
N ILE A 360 16.60 9.95 -7.14
CA ILE A 360 17.78 10.81 -7.25
C ILE A 360 19.06 9.98 -7.17
N LEU A 361 19.10 8.98 -6.28
CA LEU A 361 20.29 8.13 -6.09
C LEU A 361 20.54 7.19 -7.27
N LEU A 362 19.49 6.75 -7.95
CA LEU A 362 19.60 5.81 -9.07
C LEU A 362 20.54 6.28 -10.19
N PRO A 363 20.34 7.45 -10.83
CA PRO A 363 21.25 7.92 -11.87
C PRO A 363 22.67 8.16 -11.34
N LYS A 364 22.83 8.58 -10.08
CA LYS A 364 24.13 8.74 -9.43
C LYS A 364 24.85 7.39 -9.27
N ALA A 365 24.13 6.35 -8.85
CA ALA A 365 24.65 5.00 -8.70
C ALA A 365 25.06 4.41 -10.05
N VAL A 366 24.22 4.55 -11.08
CA VAL A 366 24.52 4.10 -12.45
C VAL A 366 25.78 4.79 -12.99
N ARG A 367 25.89 6.12 -12.84
CA ARG A 367 27.06 6.89 -13.26
C ARG A 367 28.33 6.46 -12.51
N ALA A 368 28.23 6.27 -11.20
CA ALA A 368 29.36 5.83 -10.38
C ALA A 368 29.85 4.43 -10.78
N GLN A 369 28.93 3.47 -10.92
CA GLN A 369 29.25 2.10 -11.33
C GLN A 369 29.83 2.06 -12.75
N ARG A 370 29.25 2.78 -13.71
CA ARG A 370 29.81 2.91 -15.06
C ARG A 370 31.19 3.57 -15.06
N GLY A 371 31.44 4.53 -14.19
CA GLY A 371 32.76 5.14 -14.01
C GLY A 371 33.82 4.12 -13.64
N VAL A 372 33.51 3.19 -12.74
CA VAL A 372 34.42 2.10 -12.36
C VAL A 372 34.62 1.12 -13.54
N ILE A 373 33.54 0.71 -14.20
CA ILE A 373 33.60 -0.20 -15.37
C ILE A 373 34.49 0.38 -16.47
N THR A 374 34.37 1.69 -16.71
CA THR A 374 35.13 2.41 -17.75
C THR A 374 36.49 2.92 -17.27
N LYS A 375 36.93 2.55 -16.06
CA LYS A 375 38.18 3.00 -15.43
C LYS A 375 38.32 4.52 -15.31
N LYS A 376 37.21 5.26 -15.34
CA LYS A 376 37.15 6.72 -15.15
C LYS A 376 37.00 7.13 -13.68
N ARG A 377 36.81 6.15 -12.80
CA ARG A 377 36.62 6.35 -11.36
C ARG A 377 37.22 5.16 -10.62
N GLU A 378 37.87 5.42 -9.50
CA GLU A 378 38.28 4.37 -8.57
C GLU A 378 37.06 3.77 -7.83
N PRO A 379 37.10 2.45 -7.53
CA PRO A 379 36.05 1.82 -6.74
C PRO A 379 35.93 2.43 -5.35
N ILE A 380 34.69 2.53 -4.84
CA ILE A 380 34.46 2.86 -3.42
C ILE A 380 34.65 1.60 -2.58
N THR A 381 35.44 1.71 -1.52
CA THR A 381 35.49 0.70 -0.45
C THR A 381 34.38 1.00 0.57
N PRO A 382 33.28 0.23 0.59
CA PRO A 382 32.23 0.44 1.59
C PRO A 382 32.75 0.07 2.99
N PRO A 383 32.19 0.68 4.06
CA PRO A 383 32.51 0.29 5.42
C PRO A 383 32.19 -1.19 5.66
N GLU A 384 32.98 -1.84 6.53
CA GLU A 384 32.80 -3.25 6.89
C GLU A 384 31.53 -3.47 7.71
N GLU A 385 31.16 -2.50 8.56
CA GLU A 385 29.99 -2.57 9.43
C GLU A 385 28.87 -1.59 9.03
N PRO A 386 27.60 -1.97 9.26
CA PRO A 386 26.46 -1.08 9.13
C PRO A 386 26.53 0.13 10.06
N ARG A 387 26.13 1.30 9.55
CA ARG A 387 26.05 2.53 10.33
C ARG A 387 24.76 2.58 11.15
N LEU A 388 24.72 1.86 12.27
CA LEU A 388 23.52 1.77 13.13
C LEU A 388 23.09 3.12 13.74
N ASN A 389 24.02 4.08 13.86
CA ASN A 389 23.71 5.45 14.26
C ASN A 389 22.71 6.17 13.32
N GLN A 390 22.51 5.67 12.10
CA GLN A 390 21.45 6.16 11.22
C GLN A 390 20.05 5.79 11.70
N ILE A 391 19.91 4.64 12.39
CA ILE A 391 18.63 4.23 13.00
C ILE A 391 18.34 5.15 14.18
N THR A 392 19.32 5.36 15.06
CA THR A 392 19.15 6.27 16.21
C THR A 392 18.82 7.68 15.75
N ALA A 393 19.51 8.20 14.72
CA ALA A 393 19.17 9.50 14.13
C ALA A 393 17.73 9.55 13.57
N GLY A 394 17.27 8.48 12.91
CA GLY A 394 15.90 8.38 12.40
C GLY A 394 14.87 8.39 13.53
N ILE A 395 15.11 7.61 14.59
CA ILE A 395 14.27 7.57 15.79
C ILE A 395 14.24 8.94 16.46
N SER A 396 15.39 9.62 16.61
CA SER A 396 15.46 10.96 17.21
C SER A 396 14.66 11.99 16.43
N VAL A 397 14.69 11.96 15.09
CA VAL A 397 13.87 12.85 14.26
C VAL A 397 12.38 12.58 14.47
N LEU A 398 11.97 11.31 14.45
CA LEU A 398 10.57 10.93 14.67
C LEU A 398 10.09 11.28 16.08
N ALA A 399 10.91 11.05 17.10
CA ALA A 399 10.61 11.38 18.49
C ALA A 399 10.49 12.89 18.70
N LEU A 400 11.38 13.69 18.09
CA LEU A 400 11.31 15.15 18.14
C LEU A 400 10.02 15.67 17.50
N ILE A 401 9.63 15.10 16.36
CA ILE A 401 8.37 15.46 15.69
C ILE A 401 7.18 15.06 16.55
N LEU A 402 7.13 13.82 17.06
CA LEU A 402 6.06 13.40 17.97
C LEU A 402 5.94 14.32 19.18
N ALA A 403 7.04 14.68 19.82
CA ALA A 403 7.05 15.60 20.96
C ALA A 403 6.55 17.00 20.58
N ALA A 404 6.93 17.52 19.41
CA ALA A 404 6.47 18.82 18.92
C ALA A 404 4.95 18.86 18.64
N PHE A 405 4.33 17.71 18.38
CA PHE A 405 2.88 17.57 18.15
C PHE A 405 2.10 17.09 19.39
N GLY A 406 2.71 17.07 20.58
CA GLY A 406 2.05 16.67 21.82
C GLY A 406 1.92 15.16 22.03
N GLY A 407 2.61 14.35 21.23
CA GLY A 407 2.62 12.90 21.32
C GLY A 407 1.57 12.20 20.44
N LEU A 408 1.41 10.89 20.68
CA LEU A 408 0.29 10.11 20.16
C LEU A 408 -0.83 10.29 21.19
N ASN A 409 -1.74 11.26 21.03
CA ASN A 409 -2.95 11.30 21.86
C ASN A 409 -3.98 10.35 21.22
N PRO A 410 -4.20 9.13 21.73
CA PRO A 410 -5.35 8.35 21.32
C PRO A 410 -6.57 8.98 22.00
N GLY A 411 -7.60 9.34 21.23
CA GLY A 411 -8.86 9.84 21.80
C GLY A 411 -9.35 8.92 22.92
N VAL A 412 -9.75 9.50 24.05
CA VAL A 412 -10.31 8.77 25.20
C VAL A 412 -11.62 8.13 24.74
N ALA A 413 -11.83 6.84 25.03
CA ALA A 413 -13.07 6.15 24.70
C ALA A 413 -14.23 6.66 25.60
N PRO A 414 -15.42 6.96 25.05
CA PRO A 414 -16.54 7.44 25.84
C PRO A 414 -17.17 6.31 26.65
N VAL A 415 -17.58 6.63 27.88
CA VAL A 415 -18.45 5.79 28.71
C VAL A 415 -19.87 6.06 28.25
N ALA A 416 -20.55 5.05 27.68
CA ALA A 416 -21.97 5.17 27.33
C ALA A 416 -22.80 5.31 28.62
N SER A 417 -23.51 6.43 28.76
CA SER A 417 -24.52 6.65 29.79
C SER A 417 -25.92 6.51 29.18
N SER A 418 -26.81 5.87 29.93
CA SER A 418 -28.17 5.50 29.53
C SER A 418 -29.19 6.47 30.12
N ASN A 419 -29.24 7.72 29.64
CA ASN A 419 -30.26 8.69 30.07
C ASN A 419 -31.34 8.86 28.98
N GLU A 420 -32.61 8.74 29.40
CA GLU A 420 -33.84 8.75 28.58
C GLU A 420 -34.22 10.14 28.02
N ASP A 421 -33.29 11.09 27.96
CA ASP A 421 -33.58 12.49 27.66
C ASP A 421 -32.64 13.00 26.55
N VAL A 422 -32.98 12.62 25.31
CA VAL A 422 -32.18 12.84 24.09
C VAL A 422 -32.44 14.23 23.50
N TYR A 423 -31.37 14.97 23.23
CA TYR A 423 -31.37 16.22 22.47
C TYR A 423 -30.83 15.93 21.06
N ALA A 424 -31.73 15.81 20.08
CA ALA A 424 -31.37 15.48 18.71
C ALA A 424 -31.10 16.73 17.87
N VAL A 425 -29.99 16.74 17.14
CA VAL A 425 -29.60 17.83 16.23
C VAL A 425 -29.20 17.28 14.88
N THR A 426 -29.64 17.93 13.80
CA THR A 426 -29.14 17.67 12.45
C THR A 426 -28.05 18.67 12.09
N ILE A 427 -26.92 18.16 11.59
CA ILE A 427 -25.78 18.95 11.12
C ILE A 427 -25.55 18.63 9.65
N THR A 428 -25.58 19.66 8.82
CA THR A 428 -25.27 19.56 7.40
C THR A 428 -23.79 19.87 7.18
N ALA A 429 -23.07 18.98 6.50
CA ALA A 429 -21.75 19.26 5.96
C ALA A 429 -21.92 19.71 4.50
N GLY A 430 -21.56 20.96 4.21
CA GLY A 430 -21.64 21.54 2.88
C GLY A 430 -20.73 22.77 2.76
N ASP A 431 -20.22 23.02 1.56
CA ASP A 431 -19.30 24.12 1.26
C ASP A 431 -18.10 24.21 2.24
N MET A 432 -17.55 23.05 2.65
CA MET A 432 -16.44 22.95 3.62
C MET A 432 -16.72 23.54 5.01
N VAL A 433 -17.99 23.59 5.44
CA VAL A 433 -18.42 24.05 6.77
C VAL A 433 -19.49 23.11 7.34
N PHE A 434 -19.59 23.05 8.68
CA PHE A 434 -20.74 22.41 9.36
C PHE A 434 -21.82 23.44 9.65
N ILE A 435 -23.07 23.12 9.35
CA ILE A 435 -24.22 23.99 9.58
C ILE A 435 -25.27 23.22 10.40
N PRO A 436 -25.60 23.66 11.62
CA PRO A 436 -24.96 24.74 12.37
C PRO A 436 -23.51 24.40 12.77
N ASP A 437 -22.67 25.43 12.91
CA ASP A 437 -21.27 25.36 13.41
C ASP A 437 -21.19 25.52 14.93
N VAL A 438 -22.29 25.91 15.58
CA VAL A 438 -22.44 25.96 17.04
C VAL A 438 -23.76 25.31 17.46
N ILE A 439 -23.71 24.39 18.42
CA ILE A 439 -24.90 23.76 19.00
C ILE A 439 -24.92 24.00 20.51
N GLU A 440 -26.07 24.42 21.04
CA GLU A 440 -26.27 24.65 22.48
C GLU A 440 -27.13 23.51 23.05
N VAL A 441 -26.51 22.67 23.88
CA VAL A 441 -27.14 21.49 24.48
C VAL A 441 -27.55 21.82 25.92
N PRO A 442 -28.83 21.64 26.31
CA PRO A 442 -29.25 21.83 27.69
C PRO A 442 -28.50 20.91 28.66
N ALA A 443 -28.06 21.45 29.80
CA ALA A 443 -27.35 20.69 30.82
C ALA A 443 -28.14 19.43 31.24
N GLY A 444 -27.47 18.26 31.23
CA GLY A 444 -28.05 16.98 31.65
C GLY A 444 -28.82 16.22 30.55
N LYS A 445 -28.77 16.66 29.29
CA LYS A 445 -29.30 15.92 28.13
C LYS A 445 -28.19 15.12 27.43
N SER A 446 -28.59 13.99 26.83
CA SER A 446 -27.74 13.21 25.93
C SER A 446 -27.86 13.76 24.50
N LEU A 447 -26.75 14.15 23.89
CA LEU A 447 -26.74 14.66 22.52
C LEU A 447 -26.77 13.49 21.51
N GLU A 448 -27.68 13.58 20.55
CA GLU A 448 -27.73 12.74 19.36
C GLU A 448 -27.57 13.62 18.13
N VAL A 449 -26.68 13.24 17.21
CA VAL A 449 -26.37 14.03 16.02
C VAL A 449 -26.63 13.22 14.77
N THR A 450 -27.49 13.74 13.91
CA THR A 450 -27.63 13.30 12.52
C THR A 450 -26.75 14.17 11.63
N MET A 451 -25.70 13.61 11.06
CA MET A 451 -24.88 14.29 10.07
C MET A 451 -25.42 13.99 8.66
N VAL A 452 -25.73 15.03 7.89
CA VAL A 452 -26.09 14.95 6.47
C VAL A 452 -24.94 15.51 5.66
N ASN A 453 -24.47 14.78 4.65
CA ASN A 453 -23.44 15.28 3.75
C ASN A 453 -24.08 15.80 2.45
N GLU A 454 -24.16 17.12 2.28
CA GLU A 454 -24.66 17.76 1.06
C GLU A 454 -23.53 18.19 0.10
N ASP A 455 -22.28 18.00 0.49
CA ASP A 455 -21.11 18.34 -0.32
C ASP A 455 -20.85 17.31 -1.43
N ASP A 456 -19.99 17.66 -2.40
CA ASP A 456 -19.57 16.75 -3.48
C ASP A 456 -18.46 15.78 -3.07
N MET A 457 -17.99 15.89 -1.83
CA MET A 457 -16.91 15.09 -1.25
C MET A 457 -17.35 14.38 0.03
N VAL A 458 -16.69 13.27 0.35
CA VAL A 458 -16.91 12.54 1.61
C VAL A 458 -16.56 13.46 2.78
N HIS A 459 -17.31 13.37 3.87
CA HIS A 459 -17.03 14.03 5.15
C HIS A 459 -17.17 13.07 6.33
N ASP A 460 -16.69 13.47 7.48
CA ASP A 460 -17.02 12.83 8.76
C ASP A 460 -17.12 13.89 9.85
N LEU A 461 -17.69 13.54 10.99
CA LEU A 461 -17.74 14.40 12.17
C LEU A 461 -17.27 13.59 13.38
N LYS A 462 -16.19 14.07 14.01
CA LYS A 462 -15.63 13.52 15.24
C LYS A 462 -15.73 14.55 16.35
N PHE A 463 -16.17 14.11 17.53
CA PHE A 463 -16.26 14.91 18.74
C PHE A 463 -15.03 14.72 19.62
N ALA A 464 -14.73 15.70 20.47
CA ALA A 464 -13.59 15.67 21.39
C ALA A 464 -13.62 14.47 22.35
N ASN A 465 -14.82 13.95 22.67
CA ASN A 465 -15.04 12.77 23.51
C ASN A 465 -14.80 11.43 22.77
N GLY A 466 -14.38 11.46 21.51
CA GLY A 466 -14.01 10.28 20.72
C GLY A 466 -15.14 9.68 19.88
N VAL A 467 -16.40 10.11 20.06
CA VAL A 467 -17.51 9.67 19.18
C VAL A 467 -17.29 10.21 17.76
N GLN A 468 -17.56 9.39 16.75
CA GLN A 468 -17.47 9.80 15.35
C GLN A 468 -18.52 9.13 14.48
N THR A 469 -18.93 9.83 13.43
CA THR A 469 -19.87 9.34 12.41
C THR A 469 -19.27 8.26 11.51
N GLY A 470 -17.94 8.19 11.42
CA GLY A 470 -17.29 7.51 10.29
C GLY A 470 -17.50 8.29 8.98
N ARG A 471 -17.08 7.70 7.86
CA ARG A 471 -17.16 8.34 6.54
C ARG A 471 -18.61 8.40 6.04
N VAL A 472 -19.08 9.59 5.74
CA VAL A 472 -20.40 9.89 5.16
C VAL A 472 -20.19 10.32 3.72
N ALA A 473 -20.69 9.54 2.76
CA ALA A 473 -20.55 9.87 1.33
C ALA A 473 -21.47 11.05 0.93
N PRO A 474 -21.19 11.72 -0.20
CA PRO A 474 -22.09 12.74 -0.76
C PRO A 474 -23.54 12.23 -0.88
N GLY A 475 -24.48 12.97 -0.30
CA GLY A 475 -25.91 12.65 -0.29
C GLY A 475 -26.35 11.64 0.77
N ASP A 476 -25.43 11.07 1.56
CA ASP A 476 -25.76 10.15 2.66
C ASP A 476 -25.95 10.91 3.98
N GLU A 477 -26.64 10.26 4.92
CA GLU A 477 -26.78 10.72 6.30
C GLU A 477 -26.50 9.59 7.29
N ILE A 478 -26.02 9.94 8.49
CA ILE A 478 -25.81 9.00 9.59
C ILE A 478 -26.10 9.65 10.93
N THR A 479 -26.70 8.88 11.84
CA THR A 479 -27.00 9.33 13.21
C THR A 479 -26.08 8.65 14.21
N VAL A 480 -25.48 9.44 15.11
CA VAL A 480 -24.64 8.97 16.20
C VAL A 480 -25.07 9.56 17.53
N THR A 481 -25.06 8.73 18.57
CA THR A 481 -25.25 9.20 19.95
C THR A 481 -23.89 9.69 20.47
N VAL A 482 -23.78 11.01 20.69
CA VAL A 482 -22.57 11.65 21.25
C VAL A 482 -22.46 11.39 22.75
N GLY A 483 -23.61 11.27 23.42
CA GLY A 483 -23.72 10.98 24.85
C GLY A 483 -24.02 12.23 25.69
N ASP A 484 -23.95 12.09 27.01
CA ASP A 484 -24.24 13.19 27.94
C ASP A 484 -23.21 14.33 27.81
N ILE A 485 -23.71 15.55 27.59
CA ILE A 485 -22.87 16.75 27.47
C ILE A 485 -22.89 17.50 28.80
N SER A 486 -21.73 17.55 29.47
CA SER A 486 -21.55 18.21 30.77
C SER A 486 -20.55 19.36 30.74
N GLU A 487 -19.75 19.46 29.68
CA GLU A 487 -18.79 20.54 29.42
C GLU A 487 -18.79 20.88 27.92
N ASP A 488 -18.38 22.10 27.58
CA ASP A 488 -18.22 22.53 26.19
C ASP A 488 -17.19 21.64 25.47
N MET A 489 -17.46 21.30 24.21
CA MET A 489 -16.57 20.44 23.43
C MET A 489 -16.53 20.79 21.94
N ASP A 490 -15.38 20.52 21.31
CA ASP A 490 -15.22 20.65 19.87
C ASP A 490 -15.75 19.41 19.13
N GLY A 491 -16.29 19.64 17.93
CA GLY A 491 -16.43 18.68 16.85
C GLY A 491 -15.64 19.12 15.60
N TRP A 492 -15.21 18.18 14.76
CA TRP A 492 -14.50 18.51 13.52
C TRP A 492 -14.52 17.37 12.49
N CYS A 493 -14.27 17.73 11.23
CA CYS A 493 -14.01 16.77 10.16
C CYS A 493 -12.57 16.25 10.23
N THR A 494 -12.39 14.93 10.26
CA THR A 494 -11.06 14.28 10.38
C THR A 494 -10.35 14.17 9.04
N ILE A 495 -11.03 14.48 7.93
CA ILE A 495 -10.40 14.50 6.62
C ILE A 495 -9.29 15.54 6.62
N ALA A 496 -8.13 15.11 6.10
CA ALA A 496 -6.92 15.91 6.12
C ALA A 496 -7.16 17.26 5.42
N GLY A 497 -7.00 18.34 6.18
CA GLY A 497 -7.14 19.72 5.69
C GLY A 497 -8.53 20.32 5.84
N HIS A 498 -9.57 19.54 6.20
CA HIS A 498 -10.95 20.03 6.25
C HIS A 498 -11.20 20.93 7.46
N ARG A 499 -10.79 20.50 8.68
CA ARG A 499 -10.87 21.35 9.88
C ARG A 499 -10.16 22.70 9.70
N ALA A 500 -9.03 22.73 8.99
CA ALA A 500 -8.28 23.96 8.73
C ALA A 500 -8.96 24.90 7.72
N GLN A 501 -9.96 24.39 7.00
CA GLN A 501 -10.75 25.14 6.02
C GLN A 501 -12.11 25.59 6.57
N GLY A 502 -12.43 25.28 7.83
CA GLY A 502 -13.68 25.70 8.49
C GLY A 502 -14.64 24.58 8.84
N MET A 503 -14.26 23.30 8.69
CA MET A 503 -15.06 22.16 9.16
C MET A 503 -14.83 21.86 10.64
N ASP A 504 -15.14 22.84 11.47
CA ASP A 504 -15.20 22.78 12.92
C ASP A 504 -16.63 23.03 13.42
N LEU A 505 -16.92 22.50 14.59
CA LEU A 505 -18.20 22.56 15.27
C LEU A 505 -17.92 22.83 16.74
N GLU A 506 -18.70 23.70 17.38
CA GLU A 506 -18.63 23.97 18.81
C GLU A 506 -19.91 23.47 19.48
N VAL A 507 -19.77 22.60 20.48
CA VAL A 507 -20.87 22.13 21.33
C VAL A 507 -20.78 22.85 22.66
N LYS A 508 -21.80 23.63 22.99
CA LYS A 508 -21.87 24.41 24.24
C LYS A 508 -22.91 23.84 25.18
N VAL A 509 -22.61 23.86 26.48
CA VAL A 509 -23.59 23.54 27.51
C VAL A 509 -24.39 24.81 27.83
N ALA A 510 -25.69 24.80 27.52
CA ALA A 510 -26.56 25.88 27.91
C ALA A 510 -26.71 25.91 29.44
N ALA A 511 -26.53 27.10 30.03
CA ALA A 511 -26.73 27.31 31.46
C ALA A 511 -28.17 26.93 31.86
N PRO A 512 -28.39 26.32 33.04
CA PRO A 512 -29.73 26.05 33.51
C PRO A 512 -30.48 27.37 33.68
N ASN A 513 -31.61 27.51 32.98
CA ASN A 513 -32.54 28.64 33.13
C ASN A 513 -33.15 28.69 34.52
#